data_AF-W4GS57-F1
#
_entry.id   AF-W4GS57-F1
#
_cell.length_a   1.000
_cell.length_b   1.000
_cell.length_c   1.000
_cell.angle_alpha   90.00
_cell.angle_beta   90.00
_cell.angle_gamma   90.00
#
_symmetry.space_group_name_H-M   'P 1'
#
loop_
_entity.id
_entity.type
_entity.pdbx_description
1 polymer ?
#
loop_
_entity_poly.entity_id
_entity_poly.type
_entity_poly.pdbx_seq_one_letter_code
_entity_poly.pdbx_strand_id
1 'polypeptide(L)'
;MKVVELALRFPTTTQLTLEVLATAEETAIRDKAVASINKVLDVVTDAAELALLLIKRLTEGDWFTSRVSARWIFPVAYSKVDPASKKELREQQHY
;
A
#
# COMPACT_ATOMS: atom_id res chain seq x y z
N MET A 1 -0.95 -14.98 13.46
CA MET A 1 -2.42 -15.02 13.61
C MET A 1 -3.10 -13.64 13.56
N LYS A 2 -2.38 -12.50 13.56
CA LYS A 2 -2.99 -11.16 13.43
C LYS A 2 -3.39 -10.75 11.99
N VAL A 3 -2.68 -11.27 10.99
CA VAL A 3 -2.90 -10.97 9.56
C VAL A 3 -4.33 -11.29 9.07
N VAL A 4 -4.97 -12.32 9.65
CA VAL A 4 -6.33 -12.74 9.29
C VAL A 4 -7.39 -11.86 9.97
N GLU A 5 -7.07 -11.29 11.12
CA GLU A 5 -8.01 -10.53 11.95
C GLU A 5 -8.15 -9.08 11.49
N LEU A 6 -7.07 -8.49 10.95
CA LEU A 6 -7.11 -7.17 10.32
C LEU A 6 -7.88 -7.19 8.98
N ALA A 7 -7.81 -8.31 8.25
CA ALA A 7 -8.56 -8.55 7.01
C ALA A 7 -10.09 -8.70 7.23
N LEU A 8 -10.54 -8.88 8.47
CA LEU A 8 -11.97 -8.94 8.82
C LEU A 8 -12.57 -7.55 9.08
N ARG A 9 -11.75 -6.51 9.25
CA ARG A 9 -12.22 -5.14 9.56
C ARG A 9 -12.49 -4.28 8.33
N PHE A 10 -11.98 -4.69 7.17
CA PHE A 10 -12.29 -4.11 5.87
C PHE A 10 -12.68 -5.23 4.92
N PRO A 11 -13.78 -5.14 4.17
CA PRO A 11 -14.11 -6.16 3.18
C PRO A 11 -12.94 -6.23 2.20
N THR A 12 -12.30 -7.39 2.10
CA THR A 12 -11.12 -7.68 1.26
C THR A 12 -11.27 -7.19 -0.19
N THR A 13 -12.51 -7.08 -0.67
CA THR A 13 -12.89 -6.47 -1.95
C THR A 13 -12.44 -5.01 -2.11
N THR A 14 -12.50 -4.19 -1.05
CA THR A 14 -12.14 -2.76 -1.11
C THR A 14 -10.64 -2.52 -1.23
N GLN A 15 -9.81 -3.33 -0.57
CA GLN A 15 -8.36 -3.29 -0.72
C GLN A 15 -7.92 -3.69 -2.13
N LEU A 16 -8.50 -4.77 -2.67
CA LEU A 16 -8.21 -5.24 -4.03
C LEU A 16 -8.60 -4.21 -5.10
N THR A 17 -9.70 -3.49 -4.89
CA THR A 17 -10.16 -2.47 -5.86
C THR A 17 -9.18 -1.30 -5.95
N LEU A 18 -8.67 -0.81 -4.81
CA LEU A 18 -7.72 0.30 -4.79
C LEU A 18 -6.35 -0.09 -5.36
N GLU A 19 -5.93 -1.33 -5.16
CA GLU A 19 -4.71 -1.88 -5.74
C GLU A 19 -4.80 -1.97 -7.26
N VAL A 20 -5.91 -2.45 -7.81
CA VAL A 20 -6.17 -2.49 -9.26
C VAL A 20 -6.24 -1.08 -9.85
N LEU A 21 -6.83 -0.12 -9.15
CA LEU A 21 -6.86 1.27 -9.61
C LEU A 21 -5.49 1.95 -9.52
N ALA A 22 -4.63 1.52 -8.60
CA ALA A 22 -3.24 1.99 -8.50
C ALA A 22 -2.34 1.45 -9.62
N THR A 23 -2.73 0.37 -10.31
CA THR A 23 -2.01 -0.17 -11.48
C THR A 23 -2.56 0.34 -12.82
N ALA A 24 -3.65 1.11 -12.81
CA ALA A 24 -4.26 1.65 -14.02
C ALA A 24 -3.29 2.54 -14.84
N GLU A 25 -3.38 2.46 -16.16
CA GLU A 25 -2.54 3.25 -17.08
C GLU A 25 -2.86 4.75 -16.99
N GLU A 26 -4.13 5.08 -16.81
CA GLU A 26 -4.63 6.46 -16.65
C GLU A 26 -4.07 7.10 -15.37
N THR A 27 -3.31 8.19 -15.55
CA THR A 27 -2.59 8.86 -14.47
C THR A 27 -3.55 9.49 -13.46
N ALA A 28 -4.65 10.07 -13.91
CA ALA A 28 -5.65 10.70 -13.05
C ALA A 28 -6.39 9.71 -12.13
N ILE A 29 -6.55 8.46 -12.58
CA ILE A 29 -7.17 7.38 -11.78
C ILE A 29 -6.19 6.93 -10.71
N ARG A 30 -4.92 6.75 -11.09
CA ARG A 30 -3.84 6.33 -10.20
C ARG A 30 -3.59 7.32 -9.07
N ASP A 31 -3.56 8.62 -9.36
CA ASP A 31 -3.35 9.66 -8.35
C ASP A 31 -4.50 9.68 -7.32
N LYS A 32 -5.74 9.51 -7.78
CA LYS A 32 -6.91 9.41 -6.90
C LYS A 32 -6.90 8.13 -6.07
N ALA A 33 -6.48 7.01 -6.65
CA ALA A 33 -6.35 5.75 -5.93
C ALA A 33 -5.31 5.85 -4.81
N VAL A 34 -4.12 6.41 -5.10
CA VAL A 34 -3.06 6.65 -4.12
C VAL A 34 -3.53 7.61 -3.02
N ALA A 35 -4.18 8.72 -3.37
CA ALA A 35 -4.73 9.65 -2.38
C ALA A 35 -5.76 8.98 -1.45
N SER A 36 -6.61 8.11 -2.02
CA SER A 36 -7.58 7.33 -1.25
C SER A 36 -6.88 6.33 -0.32
N ILE A 37 -5.87 5.60 -0.80
CA ILE A 37 -5.05 4.68 0.01
C ILE A 37 -4.40 5.43 1.17
N ASN A 38 -3.77 6.58 0.91
CA ASN A 38 -3.14 7.38 1.96
C ASN A 38 -4.15 7.85 3.02
N LYS A 39 -5.37 8.22 2.61
CA LYS A 39 -6.45 8.58 3.54
C LYS A 39 -6.89 7.39 4.38
N VAL A 40 -6.99 6.19 3.81
CA VAL A 40 -7.30 4.96 4.56
C VAL A 40 -6.19 4.65 5.56
N LEU A 41 -4.92 4.73 5.16
CA LEU A 41 -3.77 4.53 6.05
C LEU A 41 -3.71 5.53 7.21
N ASP A 42 -4.30 6.72 7.05
CA ASP A 42 -4.36 7.70 8.13
C ASP A 42 -5.50 7.45 9.12
N VAL A 43 -6.64 6.96 8.65
CA VAL A 43 -7.82 6.64 9.49
C VAL A 43 -7.64 5.33 10.24
N VAL A 44 -6.88 4.38 9.69
CA VAL A 44 -6.68 3.05 10.29
C VAL A 44 -5.58 3.08 11.35
N THR A 45 -5.94 2.75 12.59
CA THR A 45 -5.02 2.79 13.75
C THR A 45 -3.91 1.73 13.68
N ASP A 46 -4.17 0.59 13.04
CA ASP A 46 -3.21 -0.50 12.80
C ASP A 46 -2.91 -0.64 11.30
N ALA A 47 -2.54 0.47 10.68
CA ALA A 47 -2.27 0.55 9.25
C ALA A 47 -0.91 -0.03 8.85
N ALA A 48 -0.05 -0.40 9.81
CA ALA A 48 1.32 -0.82 9.56
C ALA A 48 1.38 -2.12 8.71
N GLU A 49 0.65 -3.16 9.12
CA GLU A 49 0.60 -4.43 8.38
C GLU A 49 -0.02 -4.24 6.98
N LEU A 50 -1.05 -3.42 6.90
CA LEU A 50 -1.77 -3.11 5.65
C LEU A 50 -0.88 -2.37 4.66
N ALA A 51 -0.10 -1.39 5.14
CA ALA A 51 0.84 -0.64 4.34
C ALA A 51 1.99 -1.52 3.82
N LEU A 52 2.51 -2.43 4.66
CA LEU A 52 3.56 -3.37 4.26
C LEU A 52 3.09 -4.32 3.16
N LEU A 53 1.89 -4.89 3.31
CA LEU A 53 1.31 -5.79 2.30
C LEU A 53 1.04 -5.06 0.97
N LEU A 54 0.53 -3.83 1.01
CA LEU A 54 0.29 -3.03 -0.19
C LEU A 54 1.59 -2.69 -0.92
N ILE A 55 2.61 -2.21 -0.20
CA ILE A 55 3.89 -1.88 -0.82
C ILE A 55 4.51 -3.13 -1.45
N LYS A 56 4.55 -4.24 -0.71
CA LYS A 56 5.09 -5.50 -1.22
C LYS A 56 4.43 -5.92 -2.52
N ARG A 57 3.09 -5.94 -2.56
CA ARG A 57 2.31 -6.31 -3.76
C ARG A 57 2.52 -5.35 -4.92
N LEU A 58 2.59 -4.04 -4.65
CA LEU A 58 2.82 -3.04 -5.70
C LEU A 58 4.25 -3.09 -6.24
N THR A 59 5.25 -3.42 -5.41
CA THR A 59 6.66 -3.58 -5.83
C THR A 59 6.91 -4.90 -6.56
N GLU A 60 6.20 -5.97 -6.17
CA GLU A 60 6.24 -7.28 -6.85
C GLU A 60 5.37 -7.31 -8.12
N GLY A 61 4.54 -6.29 -8.34
CA GLY A 61 3.67 -6.21 -9.51
C GLY A 61 4.45 -6.12 -10.83
N ASP A 62 4.02 -6.88 -11.83
CA ASP A 62 4.70 -7.01 -13.12
C ASP A 62 4.77 -5.71 -13.94
N TRP A 63 3.91 -4.73 -13.65
CA TRP A 63 3.75 -3.51 -14.46
C TRP A 63 4.42 -2.28 -13.84
N PHE A 64 5.07 -1.46 -14.69
CA PHE A 64 5.79 -0.25 -14.25
C PHE A 64 4.92 0.74 -13.46
N THR A 65 3.63 0.89 -13.80
CA THR A 65 2.71 1.79 -13.08
C THR A 65 2.51 1.39 -11.62
N SER A 66 2.60 0.09 -11.31
CA SER A 66 2.50 -0.46 -9.96
C SER A 66 3.63 0.05 -9.08
N ARG A 67 4.86 -0.01 -9.59
CA ARG A 67 6.07 0.49 -8.90
C ARG A 67 6.05 2.01 -8.73
N VAL A 68 5.55 2.74 -9.74
CA VAL A 68 5.34 4.19 -9.62
C VAL A 68 4.38 4.47 -8.45
N SER A 69 3.21 3.83 -8.40
CA SER A 69 2.24 3.99 -7.31
C SER A 69 2.82 3.64 -5.93
N ALA A 70 3.61 2.56 -5.83
CA ALA A 70 4.28 2.19 -4.59
C ALA A 70 5.13 3.35 -4.04
N ARG A 71 5.82 4.09 -4.92
CA ARG A 71 6.66 5.23 -4.54
C ARG A 71 5.87 6.36 -3.89
N TRP A 72 4.63 6.59 -4.32
CA TRP A 72 3.78 7.65 -3.77
C TRP A 72 3.15 7.27 -2.42
N ILE A 73 3.01 5.98 -2.13
CA ILE A 73 2.45 5.47 -0.85
C ILE A 73 3.57 5.32 0.21
N PHE A 74 4.81 5.12 -0.23
CA PHE A 74 5.97 4.86 0.63
C PHE A 74 6.17 5.84 1.80
N PRO A 75 6.11 7.17 1.63
CA PRO A 75 6.35 8.11 2.73
C PRO A 75 5.32 7.99 3.87
N VAL A 76 4.06 7.77 3.51
CA VAL A 76 2.96 7.60 4.46
C VAL A 76 3.10 6.27 5.20
N ALA A 77 3.36 5.19 4.46
CA ALA A 77 3.63 3.88 5.05
C ALA A 77 4.82 3.89 6.02
N TYR A 78 5.93 4.53 5.63
CA TYR A 78 7.14 4.63 6.46
C TYR A 78 6.91 5.32 7.80
N SER A 79 5.98 6.28 7.85
CA SER A 79 5.63 6.97 9.10
C SER A 79 4.83 6.09 10.07
N LYS A 80 4.11 5.08 9.57
CA LYS A 80 3.19 4.22 10.34
C LYS A 80 3.82 2.91 10.79
N VAL A 81 4.92 2.47 10.18
CA VAL A 81 5.56 1.18 10.49
C VAL A 81 6.62 1.25 11.59
N ASP A 82 6.77 0.12 12.30
CA ASP A 82 7.79 -0.07 13.34
C ASP A 82 9.23 -0.02 12.80
N PRO A 83 10.22 0.31 13.64
CA PRO A 83 11.64 0.36 13.27
C PRO A 83 12.17 -0.93 12.62
N ALA A 84 11.64 -2.09 13.01
CA ALA A 84 12.01 -3.38 12.43
C ALA A 84 11.57 -3.51 10.96
N SER A 85 10.31 -3.19 10.67
CA SER A 85 9.73 -3.25 9.31
C SER A 85 10.23 -2.12 8.40
N LYS A 86 10.72 -1.02 8.97
CA LYS A 86 11.40 0.04 8.19
C LYS A 86 12.63 -0.47 7.44
N LYS A 87 13.30 -1.53 7.92
CA LYS A 87 14.44 -2.11 7.20
C LYS A 87 13.98 -2.82 5.93
N GLU A 88 12.94 -3.65 6.04
CA GLU A 88 12.33 -4.38 4.92
C GLU A 88 11.76 -3.42 3.86
N LEU A 89 11.09 -2.34 4.29
CA LEU A 89 10.60 -1.32 3.36
C LEU A 89 11.73 -0.63 2.58
N ARG A 90 12.87 -0.34 3.22
CA ARG A 90 14.01 0.26 2.51
C ARG A 90 14.57 -0.67 1.45
N GLU A 91 14.60 -1.97 1.71
CA GLU A 91 15.04 -2.97 0.71
C GLU A 91 14.08 -3.01 -0.49
N GLN A 92 12.77 -2.83 -0.27
CA GLN A 92 11.76 -2.74 -1.33
C GLN A 92 11.78 -1.42 -2.11
N GLN A 93 12.41 -0.37 -1.58
CA GLN A 93 12.50 0.96 -2.22
C GLN A 93 13.53 1.03 -3.35
N HIS A 94 14.46 0.07 -3.44
CA HIS A 94 15.61 0.09 -4.34
C HIS A 94 15.40 -0.65 -5.68
N TYR A 95 14.21 -1.18 -5.94
CA TYR A 95 13.81 -1.81 -7.21
C TYR A 95 13.04 -0.85 -8.14
#